data_AF-A0A421B5D4-F1
#
_entry.id   AF-A0A421B5D4-F1
#
_cell.length_a   1.000
_cell.length_b   1.000
_cell.length_c   1.000
_cell.angle_alpha   90.00
_cell.angle_beta   90.00
_cell.angle_gamma   90.00
#
_symmetry.space_group_name_H-M   'P 1'
#
loop_
_entity.id
_entity.type
_entity.pdbx_description
1 polymer ?
#
loop_
_entity_poly.entity_id
_entity_poly.type
_entity_poly.pdbx_seq_one_letter_code
_entity_poly.pdbx_strand_id
1 'polypeptide(L)'
;MELRARDDRAILIGDDGTGEREVDPHTLALGADLSTALHEWAKVAAALRRATGAGADSDPDQAAELVTRRGRQLAERVAAVMGTPVSYVDPLSGEVSTVQPPEVIDAPAPEETAVAEPTPWGVGLLVAAFTGALVLFSVITLALTLKETNPLLAVASNLVISAGLLPSVWLARKVPTWRWVAVGVAAGIVLGWLTLPFIVFS
;
A
#
# COMPACT_ATOMS: atom_id res chain seq x y z
N MET A 1 19.60 -9.44 23.20
CA MET A 1 20.44 -8.42 22.55
C MET A 1 20.30 -7.12 23.34
N GLU A 2 21.40 -6.48 23.73
CA GLU A 2 21.43 -5.18 24.41
C GLU A 2 22.12 -4.14 23.53
N LEU A 3 21.53 -2.96 23.36
CA LEU A 3 22.12 -1.81 22.68
C LEU A 3 22.56 -0.78 23.72
N ARG A 4 23.85 -0.45 23.71
CA ARG A 4 24.44 0.57 24.59
C ARG A 4 25.41 1.49 23.84
N ALA A 5 25.50 2.75 24.26
CA ALA A 5 26.55 3.67 23.81
C ALA A 5 27.68 3.72 24.85
N ARG A 6 28.88 3.30 24.47
CA ARG A 6 30.07 3.23 25.32
C ARG A 6 31.25 3.91 24.61
N ASP A 7 31.90 4.84 25.30
CA ASP A 7 33.15 5.48 24.85
C ASP A 7 33.11 5.93 23.37
N ASP A 8 32.10 6.74 23.01
CA ASP A 8 31.90 7.33 21.66
C ASP A 8 31.37 6.36 20.59
N ARG A 9 31.08 5.10 20.94
CA ARG A 9 30.64 4.06 19.99
C ARG A 9 29.37 3.35 20.43
N ALA A 10 28.53 3.00 19.46
CA ALA A 10 27.41 2.11 19.70
C ALA A 10 27.90 0.65 19.70
N ILE A 11 27.51 -0.12 20.71
CA ILE A 11 27.85 -1.53 20.88
C ILE A 11 26.55 -2.31 21.05
N LEU A 12 26.45 -3.45 20.36
CA LEU A 12 25.39 -4.43 20.56
C LEU A 12 25.97 -5.62 21.32
N ILE A 13 25.42 -5.94 22.48
CA ILE A 13 25.79 -7.15 23.23
C ILE A 13 24.80 -8.25 22.85
N GLY A 14 25.32 -9.31 22.26
CA GLY A 14 24.55 -10.53 21.99
C GLY A 14 24.97 -11.66 22.91
N ASP A 15 24.01 -12.50 23.26
CA ASP A 15 24.27 -13.81 23.83
C ASP A 15 24.13 -14.82 22.69
N ASP A 16 25.24 -15.45 22.30
CA ASP A 16 25.28 -16.49 21.26
C ASP A 16 25.19 -17.91 21.84
N GLY A 17 24.82 -18.02 23.13
CA GLY A 17 24.79 -19.28 23.88
C GLY A 17 26.14 -19.68 24.47
N THR A 18 27.21 -18.93 24.20
CA THR A 18 28.55 -19.12 24.80
C THR A 18 28.96 -18.00 25.77
N GLY A 19 28.10 -16.98 25.93
CA GLY A 19 28.29 -15.84 26.82
C GLY A 19 27.98 -14.50 26.14
N GLU A 20 27.96 -13.42 26.92
CA GLU A 20 27.78 -12.06 26.40
C GLU A 20 29.00 -11.64 25.56
N ARG A 21 28.77 -11.39 24.27
CA ARG A 21 29.79 -10.90 23.34
C ARG A 21 29.43 -9.51 22.85
N GLU A 22 30.38 -8.58 22.96
CA GLU A 22 30.29 -7.25 22.34
C GLU A 22 30.46 -7.38 20.82
N VAL A 23 29.49 -6.87 20.07
CA VAL A 23 29.45 -6.90 18.61
C VAL A 23 29.32 -5.47 18.08
N ASP A 24 30.15 -5.13 17.09
CA ASP A 24 30.04 -3.87 16.37
C ASP A 24 28.81 -3.90 15.44
N PRO A 25 27.93 -2.88 15.46
CA PRO A 25 26.81 -2.79 14.53
C PRO A 25 27.19 -2.92 13.05
N HIS A 26 28.43 -2.59 12.64
CA HIS A 26 28.89 -2.70 11.25
C HIS A 26 29.18 -4.13 10.81
N THR A 27 29.44 -5.04 11.76
CA THR A 27 29.65 -6.47 11.44
C THR A 27 28.33 -7.23 11.35
N LEU A 28 27.23 -6.63 11.81
CA LEU A 28 25.89 -7.19 11.74
C LEU A 28 25.20 -6.82 10.42
N ALA A 29 24.27 -7.66 9.99
CA ALA A 29 23.44 -7.44 8.79
C ALA A 29 22.33 -6.39 9.02
N LEU A 30 22.64 -5.28 9.70
CA LEU A 30 21.70 -4.20 10.03
C LEU A 30 21.53 -3.17 8.90
N GLY A 31 22.44 -3.18 7.92
CA GLY A 31 22.55 -2.18 6.86
C GLY A 31 23.48 -1.02 7.27
N ALA A 32 24.32 -0.58 6.32
CA ALA A 32 25.38 0.42 6.56
C ALA A 32 24.85 1.78 7.06
N ASP A 33 23.65 2.18 6.63
CA ASP A 33 23.04 3.44 7.05
C ASP A 33 22.63 3.41 8.52
N LEU A 34 22.08 2.28 8.99
CA LEU A 34 21.65 2.13 10.38
C LEU A 34 22.84 2.00 11.32
N SER A 35 23.88 1.25 10.93
CA SER A 35 25.12 1.15 11.72
C SER A 35 25.82 2.51 11.87
N THR A 36 25.86 3.29 10.79
CA THR A 36 26.42 4.65 10.80
C THR A 36 25.60 5.56 11.72
N ALA A 37 24.27 5.54 11.60
CA ALA A 37 23.39 6.35 12.43
C ALA A 37 23.51 6.04 13.93
N LEU A 38 23.67 4.76 14.29
CA LEU A 38 23.92 4.34 15.67
C LEU A 38 25.24 4.91 16.21
N HIS A 39 26.28 4.87 15.40
CA HIS A 39 27.60 5.37 15.79
C HIS A 39 27.61 6.89 15.94
N GLU A 40 26.99 7.61 15.01
CA GLU A 40 26.85 9.08 15.11
C GLU A 40 26.00 9.49 16.31
N TRP A 41 24.93 8.75 16.61
CA TRP A 41 24.15 8.98 17.83
C TRP A 41 25.00 8.78 19.11
N ALA A 42 25.82 7.72 19.16
CA ALA A 42 26.69 7.47 20.31
C ALA A 42 27.72 8.58 20.53
N LYS A 43 28.27 9.15 19.45
CA LYS A 43 29.18 10.30 19.50
C LYS A 43 28.50 11.54 20.09
N VAL A 44 27.29 11.84 19.63
CA VAL A 44 26.50 12.98 20.14
C VAL A 44 26.19 12.81 21.63
N ALA A 45 25.80 11.60 22.05
CA ALA A 45 25.55 11.30 23.46
C ALA A 45 26.82 11.46 24.33
N ALA A 46 27.98 11.00 23.85
CA ALA A 46 29.25 11.16 24.54
C ALA A 46 29.71 12.62 24.62
N ALA A 47 29.47 13.41 23.57
CA ALA A 47 29.75 14.84 23.57
C ALA A 47 28.85 15.59 24.57
N LEU A 48 27.54 15.29 24.59
CA LEU A 48 26.58 15.92 25.49
C LEU A 48 26.93 15.66 26.96
N ARG A 49 27.22 14.40 27.33
CA ARG A 49 27.64 14.03 28.69
C ARG A 49 28.91 14.76 29.15
N ARG A 50 29.86 15.01 28.25
CA ARG A 50 31.04 15.83 28.54
C ARG A 50 30.69 17.30 28.74
N ALA A 51 29.77 17.84 27.94
CA ALA A 51 29.32 19.22 28.05
C ALA A 51 28.54 19.50 29.35
N THR A 52 27.67 18.57 29.79
CA THR A 52 26.96 18.69 31.06
C THR A 52 27.91 18.69 32.26
N GLY A 53 28.97 17.88 32.23
CA GLY A 53 30.00 17.87 33.28
C GLY A 53 30.89 19.12 33.29
N ALA A 54 30.94 19.88 32.20
CA ALA A 54 31.75 21.09 32.05
C ALA A 54 30.98 22.40 32.33
N GLY A 55 29.68 22.34 32.64
CA GLY A 55 28.87 23.51 32.99
C GLY A 55 28.58 24.45 31.81
N ALA A 56 28.20 23.92 30.65
CA ALA A 56 27.92 24.71 29.45
C ALA A 56 26.64 25.57 29.54
N ASP A 57 26.66 26.77 28.95
CA ASP A 57 25.59 27.79 28.92
C ASP A 57 24.34 27.44 28.06
N SER A 58 24.28 26.24 27.47
CA SER A 58 23.18 25.81 26.59
C SER A 58 22.13 25.05 27.39
N ASP A 59 20.84 25.16 27.03
CA ASP A 59 19.74 24.41 27.63
C ASP A 59 19.97 22.88 27.47
N PRO A 60 20.55 22.22 28.49
CA PRO A 60 21.08 20.87 28.35
C PRO A 60 19.95 19.84 28.36
N ASP A 61 18.79 20.21 28.87
CA ASP A 61 17.65 19.33 29.10
C ASP A 61 16.93 19.00 27.77
N GLN A 62 16.75 20.00 26.89
CA GLN A 62 16.18 19.77 25.55
C GLN A 62 17.08 18.89 24.69
N ALA A 63 18.40 19.13 24.71
CA ALA A 63 19.36 18.33 23.95
C ALA A 63 19.40 16.88 24.47
N ALA A 64 19.33 16.69 25.79
CA ALA A 64 19.26 15.38 26.42
C ALA A 64 18.01 14.61 25.98
N GLU A 65 16.84 15.26 26.01
CA GLU A 65 15.59 14.63 25.61
C GLU A 65 15.62 14.16 24.15
N LEU A 66 16.18 14.97 23.24
CA LEU A 66 16.32 14.61 21.83
C LEU A 66 17.26 13.42 21.62
N VAL A 67 18.38 13.35 22.35
CA VAL A 67 19.31 12.22 22.29
C VAL A 67 18.65 10.93 22.78
N THR A 68 17.93 10.98 23.91
CA THR A 68 17.16 9.83 24.44
C THR A 68 16.09 9.37 23.46
N ARG A 69 15.31 10.31 22.90
CA ARG A 69 14.25 10.00 21.92
C ARG A 69 14.84 9.38 20.66
N ARG A 70 15.97 9.89 20.16
CA ARG A 70 16.63 9.39 18.97
C ARG A 70 17.23 7.99 19.19
N GLY A 71 17.83 7.75 20.36
CA GLY A 71 18.35 6.43 20.73
C GLY A 71 17.27 5.36 20.73
N ARG A 72 16.10 5.67 21.29
CA ARG A 72 14.92 4.79 21.28
C ARG A 72 14.44 4.45 19.87
N GLN A 73 14.32 5.46 19.00
CA GLN A 73 13.95 5.24 17.58
C GLN A 73 14.94 4.35 16.83
N LEU A 74 16.24 4.49 17.12
CA LEU A 74 17.26 3.63 16.52
C LEU A 74 17.16 2.20 17.06
N ALA A 75 16.92 2.03 18.37
CA ALA A 75 16.70 0.73 18.99
C ALA A 75 15.48 0.00 18.40
N GLU A 76 14.37 0.71 18.15
CA GLU A 76 13.18 0.16 17.47
C GLU A 76 13.50 -0.35 16.07
N ARG A 77 14.30 0.40 15.30
CA ARG A 77 14.74 -0.04 13.96
C ARG A 77 15.66 -1.25 14.03
N VAL A 78 16.58 -1.29 15.00
CA VAL A 78 17.44 -2.47 15.21
C VAL A 78 16.60 -3.69 15.57
N ALA A 79 15.63 -3.54 16.49
CA ALA A 79 14.72 -4.63 16.86
C ALA A 79 13.90 -5.12 15.66
N ALA A 80 13.38 -4.21 14.83
CA ALA A 80 12.65 -4.54 13.61
C ALA A 80 13.51 -5.31 12.59
N VAL A 81 14.76 -4.89 12.35
CA VAL A 81 15.67 -5.55 11.41
C VAL A 81 16.12 -6.92 11.93
N MET A 82 16.37 -7.05 13.23
CA MET A 82 16.80 -8.30 13.86
C MET A 82 15.65 -9.29 14.11
N GLY A 83 14.40 -8.82 14.14
CA GLY A 83 13.23 -9.63 14.48
C GLY A 83 13.21 -10.11 15.94
N THR A 84 14.02 -9.52 16.82
CA THR A 84 14.17 -9.92 18.22
C THR A 84 14.12 -8.71 19.15
N PRO A 85 13.64 -8.85 20.41
CA PRO A 85 13.69 -7.78 21.40
C PRO A 85 15.10 -7.26 21.65
N VAL A 86 15.23 -5.94 21.77
CA VAL A 86 16.50 -5.25 22.04
C VAL A 86 16.37 -4.45 23.33
N SER A 87 17.22 -4.74 24.32
CA SER A 87 17.35 -3.95 25.53
C SER A 87 18.15 -2.69 25.25
N TYR A 88 17.52 -1.52 25.22
CA TYR A 88 18.17 -0.22 25.04
C TYR A 88 18.62 0.35 26.39
N VAL A 89 19.87 0.77 26.50
CA VAL A 89 20.41 1.47 27.68
C VAL A 89 20.61 2.95 27.34
N ASP A 90 19.92 3.82 28.05
CA ASP A 90 20.06 5.26 27.88
C ASP A 90 21.45 5.74 28.38
N PRO A 91 22.27 6.39 27.53
CA PRO A 91 23.62 6.83 27.91
C PRO A 91 23.66 8.01 28.88
N LEU A 92 22.56 8.75 29.05
CA LEU A 92 22.47 9.92 29.91
C LEU A 92 21.89 9.56 31.29
N SER A 93 20.81 8.78 31.33
CA SER A 93 20.15 8.37 32.59
C SER A 93 20.59 7.01 33.11
N GLY A 94 21.13 6.14 32.25
CA GLY A 94 21.43 4.74 32.59
C GLY A 94 20.18 3.84 32.64
N GLU A 95 19.01 4.35 32.28
CA GLU A 95 17.76 3.59 32.29
C GLU A 95 17.78 2.50 31.21
N VAL A 96 17.38 1.28 31.59
CA VAL A 96 17.27 0.15 30.68
C VAL A 96 15.81 0.00 30.24
N SER A 97 15.55 0.10 28.94
CA SER A 97 14.23 -0.04 28.34
C SER A 97 14.23 -1.17 27.31
N THR A 98 13.36 -2.16 27.46
CA THR A 98 13.24 -3.25 26.47
C THR A 98 12.36 -2.79 25.30
N VAL A 99 12.96 -2.67 24.12
CA VAL A 99 12.26 -2.34 22.88
C VAL A 99 11.89 -3.63 22.17
N GLN A 100 10.59 -3.91 22.11
CA GLN A 100 10.06 -5.04 21.37
C GLN A 100 10.13 -4.73 19.87
N PRO A 101 10.47 -5.71 19.00
CA PRO A 101 10.27 -5.53 17.57
C PRO A 101 8.81 -5.15 17.34
N PRO A 102 8.50 -4.32 16.32
CA PRO A 102 7.12 -4.11 15.92
C PRO A 102 6.46 -5.47 15.83
N GLU A 103 5.45 -5.70 16.67
CA GLU A 103 4.62 -6.88 16.54
C GLU A 103 4.14 -6.80 15.09
N VAL A 104 4.63 -7.73 14.25
CA VAL A 104 3.95 -7.99 13.00
C VAL A 104 2.61 -8.44 13.52
N ILE A 105 1.66 -7.51 13.54
CA ILE A 105 0.26 -7.84 13.64
C ILE A 105 0.13 -8.77 12.45
N ASP A 106 0.20 -10.08 12.71
CA ASP A 106 -0.37 -11.08 11.84
C ASP A 106 -1.75 -10.50 11.63
N ALA A 107 -1.94 -9.82 10.50
CA ALA A 107 -3.24 -9.34 10.10
C ALA A 107 -4.12 -10.56 10.32
N PRO A 108 -5.08 -10.52 11.26
CA PRO A 108 -5.74 -11.72 11.76
C PRO A 108 -6.10 -12.53 10.54
N ALA A 109 -5.55 -13.75 10.43
CA ALA A 109 -5.71 -14.61 9.27
C ALA A 109 -7.16 -14.44 8.84
N PRO A 110 -7.45 -13.92 7.62
CA PRO A 110 -8.68 -13.21 7.34
C PRO A 110 -9.81 -14.04 7.89
N GLU A 111 -10.40 -13.59 9.00
CA GLU A 111 -11.53 -14.31 9.55
C GLU A 111 -12.51 -14.34 8.40
N GLU A 112 -12.85 -15.55 7.95
CA GLU A 112 -13.71 -15.84 6.80
C GLU A 112 -15.17 -15.44 7.09
N THR A 113 -15.36 -14.46 7.98
CA THR A 113 -16.57 -13.81 8.45
C THR A 113 -16.65 -12.37 7.96
N ALA A 114 -15.96 -12.02 6.87
CA ALA A 114 -16.37 -10.90 6.03
C ALA A 114 -17.80 -11.19 5.53
N VAL A 115 -18.80 -10.74 6.29
CA VAL A 115 -20.20 -10.78 5.90
C VAL A 115 -20.26 -10.04 4.56
N ALA A 116 -20.39 -10.80 3.47
CA ALA A 116 -20.39 -10.25 2.12
C ALA A 116 -21.49 -9.18 2.07
N GLU A 117 -21.08 -7.92 1.89
CA GLU A 117 -22.04 -6.83 1.77
C GLU A 117 -23.04 -7.18 0.66
N PRO A 118 -24.35 -7.09 0.91
CA PRO A 118 -25.36 -7.45 -0.08
C PRO A 118 -25.13 -6.58 -1.32
N THR A 119 -24.83 -7.24 -2.44
CA THR A 119 -24.56 -6.54 -3.71
C THR A 119 -25.72 -5.59 -4.01
N PRO A 120 -25.49 -4.29 -4.26
CA PRO A 120 -26.55 -3.30 -4.41
C PRO A 120 -27.24 -3.44 -5.78
N TRP A 121 -28.13 -4.42 -5.90
CA TRP A 121 -28.85 -4.79 -7.12
C TRP A 121 -29.64 -3.62 -7.73
N GLY A 122 -30.26 -2.78 -6.90
CA GLY A 122 -31.11 -1.68 -7.37
C GLY A 122 -30.35 -0.66 -8.22
N VAL A 123 -29.23 -0.15 -7.69
CA VAL A 123 -28.38 0.81 -8.42
C VAL A 123 -27.72 0.14 -9.62
N GLY A 124 -27.26 -1.10 -9.48
CA GLY A 124 -26.68 -1.87 -10.57
C GLY A 124 -27.62 -2.05 -11.76
N LEU A 125 -28.87 -2.43 -11.52
CA LEU A 125 -29.85 -2.63 -12.58
C LEU A 125 -30.18 -1.33 -13.32
N LEU A 126 -30.24 -0.20 -12.59
CA LEU A 126 -30.54 1.11 -13.16
C LEU A 126 -29.41 1.60 -14.07
N VAL A 127 -28.16 1.42 -13.63
CA VAL A 127 -26.97 1.69 -14.46
C VAL A 127 -26.97 0.81 -15.71
N ALA A 128 -27.26 -0.48 -15.57
CA ALA A 128 -27.33 -1.39 -16.71
C ALA A 128 -28.41 -0.96 -17.73
N ALA A 129 -29.60 -0.61 -17.26
CA ALA A 129 -30.69 -0.14 -18.11
C ALA A 129 -30.33 1.17 -18.84
N PHE A 130 -29.74 2.14 -18.12
CA PHE A 130 -29.34 3.42 -18.69
C PHE A 130 -28.24 3.27 -19.75
N THR A 131 -27.19 2.52 -19.45
CA THR A 131 -26.11 2.26 -20.41
C THR A 131 -26.62 1.48 -21.62
N GLY A 132 -27.49 0.49 -21.43
CA GLY A 132 -28.11 -0.25 -22.52
C GLY A 132 -28.96 0.63 -23.43
N ALA A 133 -29.73 1.57 -22.87
CA ALA A 133 -30.52 2.52 -23.63
C ALA A 133 -29.64 3.46 -24.47
N LEU A 134 -28.54 3.96 -23.92
CA LEU A 134 -27.58 4.80 -24.65
C LEU A 134 -26.98 4.06 -25.85
N VAL A 135 -26.50 2.83 -25.62
CA VAL A 135 -25.90 2.00 -26.68
C VAL A 135 -26.93 1.69 -27.77
N LEU A 136 -28.14 1.28 -27.37
CA LEU A 136 -29.24 1.00 -28.30
C LEU A 136 -29.58 2.25 -29.13
N PHE A 137 -29.68 3.42 -28.50
CA PHE A 137 -29.95 4.68 -29.19
C PHE A 137 -28.86 5.03 -30.19
N SER A 138 -27.58 4.87 -29.83
CA SER A 138 -26.46 5.08 -30.76
C SER A 138 -26.53 4.13 -31.95
N VAL A 139 -26.81 2.84 -31.72
CA VAL A 139 -26.94 1.83 -32.77
C VAL A 139 -28.10 2.15 -33.73
N ILE A 140 -29.27 2.51 -33.19
CA ILE A 140 -30.45 2.87 -34.00
C ILE A 140 -30.19 4.14 -34.81
N THR A 141 -29.65 5.18 -34.18
CA THR A 141 -29.35 6.45 -34.86
C THR A 141 -28.39 6.23 -36.01
N LEU A 142 -27.31 5.47 -35.78
CA LEU A 142 -26.35 5.13 -36.81
C LEU A 142 -26.98 4.31 -37.95
N ALA A 143 -27.82 3.32 -37.63
CA ALA A 143 -28.50 2.51 -38.63
C ALA A 143 -29.47 3.34 -39.49
N LEU A 144 -30.22 4.26 -38.89
CA LEU A 144 -31.12 5.18 -39.61
C LEU A 144 -30.34 6.10 -40.54
N THR A 145 -29.26 6.71 -40.06
CA THR A 145 -28.40 7.58 -40.89
C THR A 145 -27.80 6.84 -42.08
N LEU A 146 -27.41 5.57 -41.92
CA LEU A 146 -26.77 4.80 -42.98
C LEU A 146 -27.75 4.09 -43.92
N LYS A 147 -28.99 3.81 -43.47
CA LYS A 147 -30.05 3.24 -44.33
C LYS A 147 -30.29 4.10 -45.56
N GLU A 148 -30.21 5.43 -45.43
CA GLU A 148 -30.39 6.36 -46.55
C GLU A 148 -29.29 6.25 -47.63
N THR A 149 -28.14 5.66 -47.31
CA THR A 149 -26.98 5.58 -48.22
C THR A 149 -26.71 4.16 -48.74
N ASN A 150 -26.52 3.18 -47.84
CA ASN A 150 -26.29 1.78 -48.21
C ASN A 150 -26.50 0.85 -46.99
N PRO A 151 -27.47 -0.08 -47.03
CA PRO A 151 -27.76 -0.99 -45.91
C PRO A 151 -26.57 -1.89 -45.52
N LEU A 152 -25.63 -2.17 -46.44
CA LEU A 152 -24.44 -2.98 -46.15
C LEU A 152 -23.44 -2.25 -45.24
N LEU A 153 -23.36 -0.91 -45.34
CA LEU A 153 -22.53 -0.09 -44.45
C LEU A 153 -23.09 -0.07 -43.02
N ALA A 154 -24.42 -0.14 -42.87
CA ALA A 154 -25.06 -0.19 -41.56
C ALA A 154 -24.68 -1.47 -40.79
N VAL A 155 -24.65 -2.61 -41.50
CA VAL A 155 -24.21 -3.89 -40.94
C VAL A 155 -22.71 -3.87 -40.63
N ALA A 156 -21.87 -3.40 -41.56
CA ALA A 156 -20.42 -3.32 -41.36
C ALA A 156 -20.03 -2.43 -40.18
N SER A 157 -20.69 -1.28 -40.02
CA SER A 157 -20.41 -0.34 -38.93
C SER A 157 -20.82 -0.90 -37.57
N ASN A 158 -21.98 -1.56 -37.48
CA ASN A 158 -22.39 -2.25 -36.24
C ASN A 158 -21.43 -3.36 -35.85
N LEU A 159 -20.90 -4.09 -36.84
CA LEU A 159 -19.94 -5.17 -36.61
C LEU A 159 -18.61 -4.62 -36.08
N VAL A 160 -18.12 -3.50 -36.64
CA VAL A 160 -16.92 -2.80 -36.14
C VAL A 160 -17.12 -2.28 -34.72
N ILE A 161 -18.25 -1.63 -34.44
CA ILE A 161 -18.55 -1.09 -33.10
C ILE A 161 -18.68 -2.22 -32.08
N SER A 162 -19.38 -3.31 -32.42
CA SER A 162 -19.54 -4.47 -31.54
C SER A 162 -18.19 -5.14 -31.27
N ALA A 163 -17.37 -5.32 -32.31
CA ALA A 163 -16.04 -5.91 -32.18
C ALA A 163 -15.09 -5.02 -31.36
N GLY A 164 -15.19 -3.70 -31.46
CA GLY A 164 -14.42 -2.75 -30.65
C GLY A 164 -14.85 -2.70 -29.17
N LEU A 165 -16.15 -2.91 -28.90
CA LEU A 165 -16.68 -2.90 -27.53
C LEU A 165 -16.46 -4.23 -26.79
N LEU A 166 -16.39 -5.36 -27.50
CA LEU A 166 -16.23 -6.69 -26.91
C LEU A 166 -15.05 -6.81 -25.93
N PRO A 167 -13.81 -6.36 -26.27
CA PRO A 167 -12.66 -6.45 -25.38
C PRO A 167 -12.84 -5.60 -24.12
N SER A 168 -13.39 -4.39 -24.27
CA SER A 168 -13.64 -3.45 -23.17
C SER A 168 -14.69 -3.98 -22.19
N VAL A 169 -15.77 -4.56 -22.72
CA VAL A 169 -16.83 -5.20 -21.91
C VAL A 169 -16.31 -6.47 -21.23
N TRP A 170 -15.48 -7.25 -21.91
CA TRP A 170 -14.90 -8.47 -21.36
C TRP A 170 -13.88 -8.19 -20.24
N LEU A 171 -13.15 -7.07 -20.30
CA LEU A 171 -12.25 -6.67 -19.23
C LEU A 171 -13.02 -6.12 -18.01
N ALA A 172 -14.09 -5.36 -18.27
CA ALA A 172 -14.95 -4.76 -17.26
C ALA A 172 -15.69 -5.77 -16.37
N ARG A 173 -15.94 -7.00 -16.86
CA ARG A 173 -16.66 -8.04 -16.08
C ARG A 173 -15.94 -8.49 -14.80
N LYS A 174 -14.60 -8.30 -14.72
CA LYS A 174 -13.79 -8.76 -13.58
C LYS A 174 -13.86 -7.79 -12.39
N VAL A 175 -14.38 -6.58 -12.59
CA VAL A 175 -14.52 -5.57 -11.54
C VAL A 175 -15.98 -5.54 -11.04
N PRO A 176 -16.24 -5.77 -9.74
CA PRO A 176 -17.61 -5.95 -9.20
C PRO A 176 -18.59 -4.82 -9.58
N THR A 177 -18.12 -3.57 -9.55
CA THR A 177 -18.94 -2.38 -9.86
C THR A 177 -19.23 -2.23 -11.36
N TRP A 178 -18.28 -2.61 -12.22
CA TRP A 178 -18.39 -2.43 -13.67
C TRP A 178 -19.18 -3.54 -14.37
N ARG A 179 -19.51 -4.63 -13.66
CA ARG A 179 -20.32 -5.74 -14.19
C ARG A 179 -21.68 -5.28 -14.73
N TRP A 180 -22.29 -4.30 -14.08
CA TRP A 180 -23.61 -3.78 -14.47
C TRP A 180 -23.58 -2.98 -15.76
N VAL A 181 -22.56 -2.14 -15.93
CA VAL A 181 -22.30 -1.41 -17.18
C VAL A 181 -22.06 -2.41 -18.31
N ALA A 182 -21.23 -3.44 -18.06
CA ALA A 182 -20.94 -4.48 -19.03
C ALA A 182 -22.21 -5.24 -19.49
N VAL A 183 -23.09 -5.60 -18.54
CA VAL A 183 -24.38 -6.25 -18.84
C VAL A 183 -25.29 -5.31 -19.65
N GLY A 184 -25.37 -4.04 -19.28
CA GLY A 184 -26.16 -3.03 -20.01
C GLY A 184 -25.69 -2.86 -21.45
N VAL A 185 -24.39 -2.70 -21.66
CA VAL A 185 -23.78 -2.61 -23.00
C VAL A 185 -24.06 -3.88 -23.82
N ALA A 186 -23.84 -5.06 -23.24
CA ALA A 186 -24.07 -6.32 -23.93
C ALA A 186 -25.55 -6.48 -24.35
N ALA A 187 -26.48 -6.16 -23.45
CA ALA A 187 -27.91 -6.18 -23.73
C ALA A 187 -28.30 -5.18 -24.82
N GLY A 188 -27.77 -3.95 -24.78
CA GLY A 188 -28.01 -2.93 -25.80
C GLY A 188 -27.51 -3.35 -27.19
N ILE A 189 -26.35 -3.99 -27.28
CA ILE A 189 -25.81 -4.54 -28.53
C ILE A 189 -26.73 -5.65 -29.07
N VAL A 190 -27.14 -6.60 -28.24
CA VAL A 190 -28.03 -7.70 -28.65
C VAL A 190 -29.37 -7.16 -29.16
N LEU A 191 -29.98 -6.23 -28.43
CA LEU A 191 -31.22 -5.57 -28.85
C LEU A 191 -31.02 -4.80 -30.15
N GLY A 192 -29.89 -4.10 -30.31
CA GLY A 192 -29.53 -3.40 -31.54
C GLY A 192 -29.43 -4.34 -32.75
N TRP A 193 -28.82 -5.50 -32.59
CA TRP A 193 -28.77 -6.53 -33.63
C TRP A 193 -30.15 -7.10 -33.98
N LEU A 194 -31.05 -7.22 -33.01
CA LEU A 194 -32.42 -7.68 -33.24
C LEU A 194 -33.28 -6.64 -33.94
N THR A 195 -33.10 -5.34 -33.68
CA THR A 195 -33.86 -4.26 -34.34
C THR A 195 -33.36 -3.94 -35.74
N LEU A 196 -32.06 -4.13 -36.00
CA LEU A 196 -31.41 -3.88 -37.30
C LEU A 196 -32.14 -4.51 -38.50
N PRO A 197 -32.49 -5.81 -38.52
CA PRO A 197 -33.22 -6.41 -39.64
C PRO A 197 -34.62 -5.78 -39.82
N PHE A 198 -35.35 -5.48 -38.73
CA PHE A 198 -36.64 -4.80 -38.84
C PHE A 198 -36.52 -3.42 -39.49
N ILE A 199 -35.48 -2.65 -39.18
CA ILE A 199 -35.25 -1.31 -39.75
C ILE A 199 -34.83 -1.39 -41.23
N VAL A 200 -34.00 -2.36 -41.59
CA VAL A 200 -33.48 -2.53 -42.96
C VAL A 200 -34.54 -3.09 -43.90
N PHE A 201 -35.39 -4.01 -43.43
CA PHE A 201 -36.41 -4.69 -44.25
C PHE A 201 -37.81 -4.05 -44.17
N SER A 202 -37.99 -2.99 -43.37
CA SER A 202 -39.20 -2.13 -43.37
C SER A 202 -39.05 -0.92 -44.28
#